data_AF-A0A916BJB5-F1
#
_entry.id   AF-A0A916BJB5-F1
#
_cell.length_a   1.000
_cell.length_b   1.000
_cell.length_c   1.000
_cell.angle_alpha   90.00
_cell.angle_beta   90.00
_cell.angle_gamma   90.00
#
_symmetry.space_group_name_H-M   'P 1'
#
loop_
_entity.id
_entity.type
_entity.pdbx_description
1 polymer ?
#
loop_
_entity_poly.entity_id
_entity_poly.type
_entity_poly.pdbx_seq_one_letter_code
_entity_poly.pdbx_strand_id
1 'polypeptide(L)'
;MRPTRDNHTGETVDLAHAVANTYVAHLGGPAVFGEALWAEARQRHWMQAPETVVLGDGATWIWNLAEDKFFTSRQVVDWYHAKLHLTQAATALHGEGTAAARRWVRDHETPLLQGHAERLAQQLGQLAQKYPEKAVALRREAGYFQDNYRRMQYLEMREEGFPIGSGMVESACKQFRARLAGSGMRWSRIGLERLLPIRAAIMSHRFDELWQKVYHLPPN
;
A
#
# COMPACT_ATOMS: atom_id res chain seq x y z
N MET A 1 -1.80 18.80 -5.39
CA MET A 1 -0.43 18.31 -5.10
C MET A 1 0.35 19.36 -4.34
N ARG A 2 1.46 19.01 -3.68
CA ARG A 2 2.37 19.98 -3.07
C ARG A 2 3.81 19.73 -3.54
N PRO A 3 4.57 20.78 -3.88
CA PRO A 3 5.99 20.65 -4.17
C PRO A 3 6.70 20.06 -2.97
N THR A 4 7.29 18.88 -3.13
CA THR A 4 8.00 18.15 -2.08
C THR A 4 9.37 17.79 -2.60
N ARG A 5 10.41 18.02 -1.79
CA ARG A 5 11.77 17.64 -2.18
C ARG A 5 11.92 16.12 -2.05
N ASP A 6 12.25 15.46 -3.14
CA ASP A 6 12.63 14.06 -3.15
C ASP A 6 13.97 13.92 -2.41
N ASN A 7 14.02 13.09 -1.36
CA ASN A 7 15.21 12.93 -0.53
C ASN A 7 16.33 12.12 -1.23
N HIS A 8 16.02 11.43 -2.32
CA HIS A 8 16.97 10.63 -3.09
C HIS A 8 17.55 11.40 -4.28
N THR A 9 16.71 12.09 -5.05
CA THR A 9 17.16 12.87 -6.23
C THR A 9 17.49 14.32 -5.88
N GLY A 10 16.96 14.84 -4.78
CA GLY A 10 17.09 16.24 -4.38
C GLY A 10 16.18 17.19 -5.17
N GLU A 11 15.44 16.68 -6.16
CA GLU A 11 14.53 17.43 -7.02
C GLU A 11 13.21 17.73 -6.33
N THR A 12 12.54 18.80 -6.76
CA THR A 12 11.19 19.11 -6.28
C THR A 12 10.19 18.36 -7.14
N VAL A 13 9.47 17.42 -6.52
CA VAL A 13 8.41 16.64 -7.14
C VAL A 13 7.07 17.06 -6.55
N ASP A 14 6.07 17.24 -7.40
CA ASP A 14 4.70 17.40 -6.93
C ASP A 14 4.18 16.05 -6.45
N LEU A 15 3.89 15.96 -5.15
CA LEU A 15 3.34 14.76 -4.53
C LEU A 15 1.88 14.99 -4.12
N ALA A 16 1.06 13.96 -4.31
CA ALA A 16 -0.26 13.90 -3.75
C ALA A 16 -0.17 13.89 -2.21
N HIS A 17 -0.98 14.72 -1.56
CA HIS A 17 -1.09 14.79 -0.11
C HIS A 17 -2.53 14.49 0.29
N ALA A 18 -2.71 13.51 1.15
CA ALA A 18 -4.00 13.09 1.67
C ALA A 18 -4.44 14.08 2.75
N VAL A 19 -5.67 14.57 2.60
CA VAL A 19 -6.31 15.51 3.51
C VAL A 19 -7.63 14.91 3.98
N ALA A 20 -8.10 15.33 5.16
CA ALA A 20 -9.31 14.79 5.77
C ALA A 20 -9.28 13.25 5.87
N ASN A 21 -8.15 12.69 6.34
CA ASN A 21 -7.94 11.25 6.40
C ASN A 21 -8.86 10.60 7.44
N THR A 22 -9.43 9.46 7.10
CA THR A 22 -10.14 8.59 8.04
C THR A 22 -9.55 7.19 7.99
N TYR A 23 -9.70 6.46 9.09
CA TYR A 23 -9.02 5.19 9.29
C TYR A 23 -10.02 4.13 9.75
N VAL A 24 -9.83 2.91 9.26
CA VAL A 24 -10.50 1.70 9.72
C VAL A 24 -9.43 0.68 10.08
N ALA A 25 -9.65 -0.04 11.18
CA ALA A 25 -8.75 -1.09 11.61
C ALA A 25 -9.58 -2.28 12.10
N HIS A 26 -9.11 -3.48 11.78
CA HIS A 26 -9.72 -4.74 12.21
C HIS A 26 -8.63 -5.75 12.55
N LEU A 27 -8.83 -6.51 13.63
CA LEU A 27 -7.94 -7.60 14.03
C LEU A 27 -8.54 -8.94 13.58
N GLY A 28 -8.28 -9.30 12.32
CA GLY A 28 -8.83 -10.51 11.73
C GLY A 28 -8.67 -10.55 10.22
N GLY A 29 -9.56 -11.27 9.56
CA GLY A 29 -9.49 -11.53 8.12
C GLY A 29 -10.01 -10.37 7.24
N PRO A 30 -9.77 -10.46 5.92
CA PRO A 30 -10.08 -9.41 4.96
C PRO A 30 -11.59 -9.16 4.80
N ALA A 31 -12.46 -10.14 5.05
CA ALA A 31 -13.90 -10.00 4.87
C ALA A 31 -14.50 -8.93 5.79
N VAL A 32 -14.28 -9.04 7.11
CA VAL A 32 -14.80 -8.08 8.09
C VAL A 32 -14.12 -6.72 7.94
N PHE A 33 -12.82 -6.71 7.62
CA PHE A 33 -12.12 -5.48 7.29
C PHE A 33 -12.73 -4.78 6.07
N GLY A 34 -13.06 -5.54 5.03
CA GLY A 34 -13.66 -5.04 3.79
C GLY A 34 -15.01 -4.40 4.01
N GLU A 35 -15.89 -5.01 4.81
CA GLU A 35 -17.18 -4.42 5.17
C GLU A 35 -17.01 -3.11 5.96
N ALA A 36 -16.09 -3.09 6.93
CA ALA A 36 -15.81 -1.88 7.71
C ALA A 36 -15.21 -0.76 6.83
N LEU A 37 -14.30 -1.10 5.92
CA LEU A 37 -13.70 -0.14 4.98
C LEU A 37 -14.75 0.39 3.99
N TRP A 38 -15.65 -0.46 3.51
CA TRP A 38 -16.74 -0.05 2.63
C TRP A 38 -17.74 0.87 3.35
N ALA A 39 -18.07 0.58 4.60
CA ALA A 39 -18.92 1.46 5.41
C ALA A 39 -18.29 2.85 5.59
N GLU A 40 -16.98 2.91 5.86
CA GLU A 40 -16.24 4.18 5.93
C GLU A 40 -16.23 4.91 4.58
N ALA A 41 -15.94 4.20 3.48
CA ALA A 41 -15.95 4.79 2.14
C ALA A 41 -17.32 5.38 1.78
N ARG A 42 -18.41 4.70 2.12
CA ARG A 42 -19.78 5.21 1.94
C ARG A 42 -20.04 6.48 2.76
N GLN A 43 -19.61 6.53 4.02
CA GLN A 43 -19.72 7.72 4.85
C GLN A 43 -18.92 8.90 4.26
N ARG A 44 -17.85 8.61 3.53
CA ARG A 44 -17.00 9.57 2.82
C ARG A 44 -17.51 9.91 1.42
N HIS A 45 -18.71 9.47 1.06
CA HIS A 45 -19.33 9.69 -0.25
C HIS A 45 -18.49 9.15 -1.43
N TRP A 46 -17.80 8.02 -1.23
CA TRP A 46 -16.88 7.43 -2.23
C TRP A 46 -17.50 7.28 -3.63
N MET A 47 -18.76 6.83 -3.72
CA MET A 47 -19.47 6.65 -4.99
C MET A 47 -19.77 7.96 -5.74
N GLN A 48 -19.64 9.11 -5.07
CA GLN A 48 -19.84 10.44 -5.65
C GLN A 48 -18.51 11.08 -6.05
N ALA A 49 -17.37 10.48 -5.68
CA ALA A 49 -16.06 10.99 -6.05
C ALA A 49 -15.84 10.78 -7.56
N PRO A 50 -15.35 11.81 -8.28
CA PRO A 50 -15.12 11.71 -9.72
C PRO A 50 -14.02 10.70 -10.08
N GLU A 51 -12.99 10.63 -9.25
CA GLU A 51 -11.87 9.71 -9.41
C GLU A 51 -11.58 9.03 -8.07
N THR A 52 -11.28 7.73 -8.11
CA THR A 52 -10.99 6.92 -6.92
C THR A 52 -9.83 5.97 -7.18
N VAL A 53 -9.02 5.71 -6.15
CA VAL A 53 -7.85 4.84 -6.24
C VAL A 53 -7.73 3.93 -5.03
N VAL A 54 -7.38 2.67 -5.26
CA VAL A 54 -6.94 1.70 -4.26
C VAL A 54 -5.43 1.51 -4.44
N LEU A 55 -4.68 1.79 -3.38
CA LEU A 55 -3.23 1.61 -3.31
C LEU A 55 -2.92 0.43 -2.38
N GLY A 56 -2.11 -0.53 -2.84
CA GLY A 56 -1.81 -1.75 -2.08
C GLY A 56 -0.42 -2.32 -2.37
N ASP A 57 0.04 -3.26 -1.55
CA ASP A 57 1.39 -3.85 -1.63
C ASP A 57 1.55 -4.92 -2.74
N GLY A 58 0.47 -5.30 -3.42
CA GLY A 58 0.46 -6.37 -4.41
C GLY A 58 -0.12 -7.70 -3.91
N ALA A 59 -0.54 -7.79 -2.64
CA ALA A 59 -1.16 -8.99 -2.10
C ALA A 59 -2.55 -9.23 -2.72
N THR A 60 -2.81 -10.47 -3.15
CA THR A 60 -4.05 -10.88 -3.84
C THR A 60 -5.32 -10.52 -3.05
N TRP A 61 -5.30 -10.60 -1.72
CA TRP A 61 -6.48 -10.29 -0.91
C TRP A 61 -6.89 -8.81 -0.99
N ILE A 62 -5.94 -7.89 -1.23
CA ILE A 62 -6.25 -6.46 -1.44
C ILE A 62 -6.99 -6.29 -2.76
N TRP A 63 -6.53 -6.97 -3.80
CA TRP A 63 -7.14 -6.88 -5.13
C TRP A 63 -8.51 -7.53 -5.19
N ASN A 64 -8.69 -8.67 -4.51
CA ASN A 64 -10.02 -9.28 -4.35
C ASN A 64 -11.00 -8.31 -3.65
N LEU A 65 -10.54 -7.59 -2.62
CA LEU A 65 -11.37 -6.60 -1.93
C LEU A 65 -11.65 -5.38 -2.82
N ALA A 66 -10.65 -4.93 -3.60
CA ALA A 66 -10.83 -3.85 -4.56
C ALA A 66 -11.85 -4.23 -5.64
N GLU A 67 -11.80 -5.44 -6.16
CA GLU A 67 -12.76 -5.95 -7.14
C GLU A 67 -14.17 -6.13 -6.56
N ASP A 68 -14.31 -6.49 -5.28
CA ASP A 68 -15.62 -6.63 -4.63
C ASP A 68 -16.26 -5.27 -4.28
N LYS A 69 -15.51 -4.38 -3.61
CA LYS A 69 -16.06 -3.15 -3.03
C LYS A 69 -15.73 -1.87 -3.78
N PHE A 70 -14.65 -1.86 -4.57
CA PHE A 70 -14.06 -0.67 -5.19
C PHE A 70 -13.81 -0.88 -6.69
N PHE A 71 -14.70 -1.62 -7.36
CA PHE A 71 -14.49 -2.11 -8.74
C PHE A 71 -14.35 -1.01 -9.80
N THR A 72 -14.82 0.20 -9.52
CA THR A 72 -14.65 1.38 -10.39
C THR A 72 -13.35 2.14 -10.12
N SER A 73 -12.63 1.81 -9.04
CA SER A 73 -11.43 2.51 -8.62
C SER A 73 -10.21 2.01 -9.39
N ARG A 74 -9.31 2.95 -9.71
CA ARG A 74 -7.98 2.61 -10.22
C ARG A 74 -7.22 1.81 -9.16
N GLN A 75 -6.43 0.85 -9.59
CA GLN A 75 -5.63 0.03 -8.67
C GLN A 75 -4.15 0.30 -8.94
N VAL A 76 -3.41 0.63 -7.88
CA VAL A 76 -1.99 0.95 -7.97
C VAL A 76 -1.23 0.11 -6.96
N VAL A 77 -0.14 -0.54 -7.40
CA VAL A 77 0.80 -1.19 -6.50
C VAL A 77 1.72 -0.14 -5.92
N ASP A 78 1.91 -0.14 -4.62
CA ASP A 78 2.82 0.74 -3.93
C ASP A 78 4.26 0.68 -4.50
N TRP A 79 4.79 1.84 -4.88
CA TRP A 79 6.12 1.99 -5.48
C TRP A 79 7.25 1.44 -4.60
N TYR A 80 7.16 1.62 -3.28
CA TYR A 80 8.19 1.12 -2.36
C TYR A 80 8.21 -0.41 -2.35
N HIS A 81 7.04 -1.07 -2.34
CA HIS A 81 6.94 -2.53 -2.45
C HIS A 81 7.45 -3.04 -3.80
N ALA A 82 7.11 -2.37 -4.90
CA ALA A 82 7.65 -2.72 -6.22
C ALA A 82 9.19 -2.62 -6.27
N LYS A 83 9.78 -1.57 -5.66
CA LYS A 83 11.24 -1.44 -5.51
C LYS A 83 11.85 -2.51 -4.60
N LEU A 84 11.14 -2.96 -3.57
CA LEU A 84 11.58 -4.05 -2.70
C LEU A 84 11.69 -5.35 -3.51
N HIS A 85 10.68 -5.70 -4.29
CA HIS A 85 10.70 -6.86 -5.19
C HIS A 85 11.80 -6.74 -6.26
N LEU A 86 12.01 -5.53 -6.82
CA LEU A 86 13.12 -5.27 -7.74
C LEU A 86 14.48 -5.52 -7.07
N THR A 87 14.65 -5.10 -5.82
CA THR A 87 15.86 -5.33 -5.04
C THR A 87 16.06 -6.80 -4.72
N GLN A 88 14.99 -7.53 -4.40
CA GLN A 88 15.04 -8.98 -4.16
C GLN A 88 15.46 -9.75 -5.42
N ALA A 89 14.98 -9.35 -6.60
CA ALA A 89 15.41 -9.91 -7.88
C ALA A 89 16.90 -9.66 -8.14
N ALA A 90 17.37 -8.44 -7.88
CA ALA A 90 18.78 -8.08 -8.02
C ALA A 90 19.68 -8.88 -7.08
N THR A 91 19.27 -9.03 -5.82
CA THR A 91 19.97 -9.82 -4.81
C THR A 91 20.03 -11.29 -5.20
N ALA A 92 18.92 -11.86 -5.69
CA ALA A 92 18.91 -13.25 -6.19
C ALA A 92 19.88 -13.44 -7.37
N LEU A 93 19.97 -12.46 -8.27
CA LEU A 93 20.80 -12.55 -9.46
C LEU A 93 22.29 -12.34 -9.17
N HIS A 94 22.62 -11.35 -8.35
CA HIS A 94 23.98 -10.81 -8.19
C HIS A 94 24.55 -10.90 -6.78
N GLY A 95 23.79 -11.42 -5.81
CA GLY A 95 24.17 -11.46 -4.40
C GLY A 95 23.86 -10.15 -3.66
N GLU A 96 23.60 -10.25 -2.37
CA GLU A 96 23.25 -9.12 -1.52
C GLU A 96 24.42 -8.14 -1.38
N GLY A 97 24.13 -6.84 -1.42
CA GLY A 97 25.13 -5.80 -1.18
C GLY A 97 26.22 -5.67 -2.27
N THR A 98 26.13 -6.39 -3.38
CA THR A 98 27.12 -6.29 -4.45
C THR A 98 26.93 -5.04 -5.31
N ALA A 99 28.01 -4.56 -5.94
CA ALA A 99 27.93 -3.44 -6.87
C ALA A 99 27.06 -3.77 -8.10
N ALA A 100 27.10 -5.02 -8.55
CA ALA A 100 26.27 -5.53 -9.63
C ALA A 100 24.77 -5.49 -9.29
N ALA A 101 24.37 -5.92 -8.08
CA ALA A 101 22.98 -5.81 -7.63
C ALA A 101 22.49 -4.36 -7.61
N ARG A 102 23.28 -3.44 -7.04
CA ARG A 102 22.94 -2.01 -7.03
C ARG A 102 22.80 -1.41 -8.43
N ARG A 103 23.70 -1.78 -9.36
CA ARG A 103 23.63 -1.33 -10.75
C ARG A 103 22.37 -1.86 -11.43
N TRP A 104 22.08 -3.15 -11.24
CA TRP A 104 20.89 -3.77 -11.80
C TRP A 104 19.60 -3.07 -11.33
N VAL A 105 19.46 -2.75 -10.04
CA VAL A 105 18.29 -1.99 -9.55
C VAL A 105 18.17 -0.64 -10.25
N ARG A 106 19.26 0.15 -10.33
CA ARG A 106 19.23 1.45 -11.01
C ARG A 106 18.85 1.36 -12.48
N ASP A 107 19.38 0.36 -13.18
CA ASP A 107 19.12 0.16 -14.61
C ASP A 107 17.64 -0.18 -14.89
N HIS A 108 16.91 -0.75 -13.92
CA HIS A 108 15.52 -1.17 -14.08
C HIS A 108 14.51 -0.26 -13.35
N GLU A 109 14.97 0.65 -12.48
CA GLU A 109 14.08 1.55 -11.74
C GLU A 109 13.34 2.51 -12.68
N THR A 110 14.04 3.15 -13.63
CA THR A 110 13.39 4.06 -14.59
C THR A 110 12.41 3.32 -15.52
N PRO A 111 12.78 2.19 -16.15
CA PRO A 111 11.82 1.40 -16.91
C PRO A 111 10.60 0.95 -16.11
N LEU A 112 10.77 0.56 -14.84
CA LEU A 112 9.65 0.19 -13.97
C LEU A 112 8.74 1.38 -13.71
N LEU A 113 9.30 2.56 -13.41
CA LEU A 113 8.53 3.80 -13.25
C LEU A 113 7.77 4.18 -14.53
N GLN A 114 8.31 3.84 -15.70
CA GLN A 114 7.67 4.05 -17.01
C GLN A 114 6.60 2.99 -17.34
N GLY A 115 6.28 2.07 -16.43
CA GLY A 115 5.22 1.07 -16.62
C GLY A 115 5.68 -0.25 -17.26
N HIS A 116 7.00 -0.48 -17.40
CA HIS A 116 7.53 -1.67 -18.06
C HIS A 116 7.65 -2.92 -17.15
N ALA A 117 6.74 -3.07 -16.18
CA ALA A 117 6.72 -4.21 -15.25
C ALA A 117 6.55 -5.56 -15.96
N GLU A 118 5.74 -5.64 -17.03
CA GLU A 118 5.56 -6.89 -17.79
C GLU A 118 6.85 -7.31 -18.49
N ARG A 119 7.58 -6.36 -19.10
CA ARG A 119 8.89 -6.63 -19.71
C ARG A 119 9.90 -7.11 -18.66
N LEU A 120 9.89 -6.50 -17.47
CA LEU A 120 10.72 -6.94 -16.36
C LEU A 120 10.39 -8.38 -15.93
N ALA A 121 9.11 -8.72 -15.82
CA ALA A 121 8.66 -10.08 -15.50
C ALA A 121 9.19 -11.11 -16.51
N GLN A 122 9.06 -10.83 -17.80
CA GLN A 122 9.57 -11.68 -18.89
C GLN A 122 11.09 -11.86 -18.80
N GLN A 123 11.84 -10.77 -18.59
CA GLN A 123 13.29 -10.81 -18.43
C GLN A 123 13.71 -11.66 -17.22
N LEU A 124 13.03 -11.53 -16.09
CA LEU A 124 13.28 -12.35 -14.90
C LEU A 124 12.97 -13.84 -15.18
N GLY A 125 11.92 -14.12 -15.94
CA GLY A 125 11.60 -15.48 -16.42
C GLY A 125 12.72 -16.07 -17.28
N GLN A 126 13.30 -15.31 -18.20
CA GLN A 126 14.44 -15.73 -19.02
C GLN A 126 15.70 -15.96 -18.17
N LEU A 127 15.97 -15.07 -17.21
CA LEU A 127 17.08 -15.24 -16.27
C LEU A 127 16.92 -16.49 -15.41
N ALA A 128 15.70 -16.82 -15.00
CA ALA A 128 15.41 -18.06 -14.27
C ALA A 128 15.68 -19.33 -15.09
N GLN A 129 15.55 -19.26 -16.43
CA GLN A 129 15.93 -20.37 -17.31
C GLN A 129 17.46 -20.45 -17.47
N LYS A 130 18.13 -19.30 -17.56
CA LYS A 130 19.58 -19.21 -17.70
C LYS A 130 20.35 -19.62 -16.45
N TYR A 131 19.79 -19.38 -15.26
CA TYR A 131 20.40 -19.66 -13.96
C TYR A 131 19.50 -20.57 -13.13
N PRO A 132 19.50 -21.90 -13.40
CA PRO A 132 18.64 -22.86 -12.71
C PRO A 132 18.76 -22.83 -11.19
N GLU A 133 19.95 -22.54 -10.66
CA GLU A 133 20.25 -22.44 -9.23
C GLU A 133 19.56 -21.24 -8.56
N LYS A 134 19.17 -20.23 -9.35
CA LYS A 134 18.46 -19.01 -8.89
C LYS A 134 16.98 -19.00 -9.30
N ALA A 135 16.53 -20.03 -10.03
CA ALA A 135 15.25 -20.02 -10.72
C ALA A 135 14.05 -19.82 -9.78
N VAL A 136 14.08 -20.40 -8.58
CA VAL A 136 12.98 -20.28 -7.62
C VAL A 136 12.78 -18.83 -7.20
N ALA A 137 13.85 -18.13 -6.79
CA ALA A 137 13.78 -16.74 -6.38
C ALA A 137 13.40 -15.83 -7.56
N LEU A 138 14.03 -16.02 -8.73
CA LEU A 138 13.74 -15.20 -9.91
C LEU A 138 12.31 -15.38 -10.42
N ARG A 139 11.76 -16.61 -10.40
CA ARG A 139 10.35 -16.86 -10.78
C ARG A 139 9.37 -16.25 -9.79
N ARG A 140 9.69 -16.24 -8.49
CA ARG A 140 8.85 -15.57 -7.49
C ARG A 140 8.74 -14.08 -7.80
N GLU A 141 9.86 -13.41 -8.04
CA GLU A 141 9.84 -11.98 -8.38
C GLU A 141 9.20 -11.74 -9.76
N ALA A 142 9.46 -12.60 -10.75
CA ALA A 142 8.79 -12.54 -12.05
C ALA A 142 7.26 -12.62 -11.90
N GLY A 143 6.77 -13.55 -11.08
CA GLY A 143 5.34 -13.70 -10.79
C GLY A 143 4.74 -12.43 -10.17
N TYR A 144 5.42 -11.83 -9.19
CA TYR A 144 4.95 -10.58 -8.59
C TYR A 144 4.73 -9.46 -9.62
N PHE A 145 5.69 -9.24 -10.52
CA PHE A 145 5.55 -8.24 -11.59
C PHE A 145 4.52 -8.66 -12.64
N GLN A 146 4.44 -9.95 -12.99
CA GLN A 146 3.49 -10.48 -13.96
C GLN A 146 2.03 -10.37 -13.47
N ASP A 147 1.77 -10.57 -12.19
CA ASP A 147 0.42 -10.51 -11.62
C ASP A 147 -0.06 -9.06 -11.43
N ASN A 148 0.87 -8.11 -11.39
CA ASN A 148 0.61 -6.73 -11.01
C ASN A 148 0.94 -5.68 -12.09
N TYR A 149 1.44 -6.05 -13.27
CA TYR A 149 1.92 -5.06 -14.27
C TYR A 149 0.89 -3.98 -14.63
N ARG A 150 -0.40 -4.35 -14.73
CA ARG A 150 -1.49 -3.41 -15.02
C ARG A 150 -1.67 -2.35 -13.93
N ARG A 151 -1.26 -2.65 -12.70
CA ARG A 151 -1.31 -1.79 -11.51
C ARG A 151 -0.01 -1.00 -11.29
N MET A 152 0.99 -1.16 -12.18
CA MET A 152 2.30 -0.53 -12.09
C MET A 152 2.52 0.51 -13.20
N GLN A 153 1.45 1.17 -13.67
CA GLN A 153 1.50 2.25 -14.66
C GLN A 153 1.86 3.59 -13.98
N TYR A 154 3.04 3.67 -13.38
CA TYR A 154 3.38 4.74 -12.44
C TYR A 154 3.46 6.12 -13.06
N LEU A 155 4.03 6.25 -14.26
CA LEU A 155 4.14 7.53 -14.95
C LEU A 155 2.75 8.11 -15.24
N GLU A 156 1.87 7.31 -15.84
CA GLU A 156 0.46 7.66 -16.10
C GLU A 156 -0.26 8.07 -14.81
N MET A 157 -0.16 7.25 -13.75
CA MET A 157 -0.78 7.56 -12.47
C MET A 157 -0.29 8.88 -11.87
N ARG A 158 1.00 9.21 -12.03
CA ARG A 158 1.55 10.50 -11.56
C ARG A 158 1.08 11.67 -12.40
N GLU A 159 1.04 11.52 -13.73
CA GLU A 159 0.56 12.55 -14.66
C GLU A 159 -0.90 12.90 -14.39
N GLU A 160 -1.70 11.91 -13.99
CA GLU A 160 -3.10 12.07 -13.60
C GLU A 160 -3.30 12.49 -12.13
N GLY A 161 -2.21 12.68 -11.38
CA GLY A 161 -2.23 13.20 -10.02
C GLY A 161 -2.55 12.19 -8.92
N PHE A 162 -2.52 10.89 -9.21
CA PHE A 162 -2.68 9.82 -8.21
C PHE A 162 -1.43 9.60 -7.38
N PRO A 163 -1.58 9.21 -6.10
CA PRO A 163 -0.47 8.72 -5.31
C PRO A 163 0.01 7.36 -5.83
N ILE A 164 1.31 7.22 -6.03
CA ILE A 164 1.96 5.94 -6.36
C ILE A 164 2.62 5.27 -5.15
N GLY A 165 2.67 5.96 -4.00
CA GLY A 165 3.33 5.51 -2.79
C GLY A 165 2.46 5.71 -1.55
N SER A 166 2.57 4.77 -0.62
CA SER A 166 1.73 4.61 0.57
C SER A 166 2.33 5.28 1.80
N GLY A 167 3.30 6.19 1.63
CA GLY A 167 4.00 6.85 2.75
C GLY A 167 3.06 7.50 3.77
N MET A 168 1.90 7.98 3.32
CA MET A 168 0.85 8.52 4.20
C MET A 168 0.16 7.44 5.03
N VAL A 169 -0.10 6.28 4.43
CA VAL A 169 -0.64 5.08 5.11
C VAL A 169 0.40 4.55 6.10
N GLU A 170 1.67 4.47 5.71
CA GLU A 170 2.76 4.02 6.60
C GLU A 170 2.95 4.95 7.80
N SER A 171 2.89 6.27 7.59
CA SER A 171 2.91 7.25 8.68
C SER A 171 1.72 7.06 9.63
N ALA A 172 0.51 6.85 9.08
CA ALA A 172 -0.66 6.56 9.88
C ALA A 172 -0.53 5.24 10.64
N CYS A 173 -0.06 4.16 10.02
CA CYS A 173 0.20 2.88 10.67
C CYS A 173 1.19 3.01 11.84
N LYS A 174 2.26 3.79 11.67
CA LYS A 174 3.22 4.09 12.76
C LYS A 174 2.55 4.80 13.93
N GLN A 175 1.78 5.85 13.65
CA GLN A 175 1.04 6.58 14.69
C GLN A 175 -0.01 5.69 15.36
N PHE A 176 -0.72 4.87 14.59
CA PHE A 176 -1.74 3.95 15.07
C PHE A 176 -1.13 2.94 16.04
N ARG A 177 -0.04 2.26 15.63
CA ARG A 177 0.66 1.26 16.43
C ARG A 177 1.37 1.84 17.65
N ALA A 178 1.84 3.09 17.62
CA ALA A 178 2.53 3.71 18.76
C ALA A 178 1.70 3.69 20.07
N ARG A 179 0.36 3.59 19.99
CA ARG A 179 -0.53 3.53 21.15
C ARG A 179 -1.05 2.12 21.47
N LEU A 180 -0.67 1.11 20.70
CA LEU A 180 -1.14 -0.27 20.85
C LEU A 180 0.00 -1.29 20.93
N ALA A 181 1.18 -0.97 20.42
CA ALA A 181 2.36 -1.85 20.33
C ALA A 181 3.61 -1.20 20.95
N GLY A 182 3.44 -0.28 21.90
CA GLY A 182 4.54 0.32 22.66
C GLY A 182 5.16 -0.66 23.67
N SER A 183 6.36 -0.33 24.16
CA SER A 183 7.05 -1.14 25.17
C SER A 183 6.17 -1.32 26.42
N GLY A 184 6.09 -2.56 26.92
CA GLY A 184 5.28 -2.91 28.10
C GLY A 184 3.77 -3.04 27.87
N MET A 185 3.25 -2.70 26.69
CA MET A 185 1.83 -2.85 26.39
C MET A 185 1.47 -4.33 26.18
N ARG A 186 0.46 -4.80 26.93
CA ARG A 186 -0.10 -6.14 26.79
C ARG A 186 -1.62 -6.02 26.74
N TRP A 187 -2.23 -6.69 25.76
CA TRP A 187 -3.66 -6.66 25.55
C TRP A 187 -4.18 -8.08 25.43
N SER A 188 -5.37 -8.34 25.99
CA SER A 188 -6.16 -9.48 25.52
C SER A 188 -6.66 -9.18 24.10
N ARG A 189 -6.90 -10.22 23.29
CA ARG A 189 -7.43 -10.05 21.92
C ARG A 189 -8.73 -9.24 21.91
N ILE A 190 -9.66 -9.61 22.79
CA ILE A 190 -10.95 -8.92 22.97
C ILE A 190 -10.74 -7.46 23.39
N GLY A 191 -9.80 -7.21 24.31
CA GLY A 191 -9.48 -5.85 24.74
C GLY A 191 -8.94 -4.98 23.59
N LEU A 192 -8.03 -5.54 22.78
CA LEU A 192 -7.47 -4.83 21.62
C LEU A 192 -8.55 -4.55 20.57
N GLU A 193 -9.39 -5.54 20.24
CA GLU A 193 -10.51 -5.38 19.30
C GLU A 193 -11.46 -4.24 19.70
N ARG A 194 -11.72 -4.05 21.00
CA ARG A 194 -12.53 -2.94 21.52
C ARG A 194 -11.83 -1.59 21.43
N LEU A 195 -10.50 -1.56 21.47
CA LEU A 195 -9.70 -0.33 21.39
C LEU A 195 -9.46 0.14 19.95
N LEU A 196 -9.47 -0.78 18.97
CA LEU A 196 -9.22 -0.42 17.56
C LEU A 196 -10.20 0.66 17.03
N PRO A 197 -11.53 0.55 17.21
CA PRO A 197 -12.47 1.58 16.76
C PRO A 197 -12.24 2.93 17.45
N ILE A 198 -11.91 2.91 18.75
CA ILE A 198 -11.61 4.14 19.52
C ILE A 198 -10.37 4.81 18.94
N ARG A 199 -9.30 4.04 18.68
CA ARG A 199 -8.06 4.58 18.10
C ARG A 199 -8.30 5.13 16.69
N ALA A 200 -9.05 4.40 15.87
CA ALA A 200 -9.45 4.83 14.53
C ALA A 200 -10.26 6.13 14.57
N ALA A 201 -11.22 6.26 15.50
CA ALA A 201 -12.02 7.45 15.69
C ALA A 201 -11.18 8.68 16.10
N ILE A 202 -10.24 8.50 17.03
CA ILE A 202 -9.31 9.56 17.46
C ILE A 202 -8.46 10.04 16.27
N MET A 203 -7.87 9.11 15.52
CA MET A 203 -7.03 9.47 14.37
C MET A 203 -7.84 10.07 13.22
N SER A 204 -9.12 9.71 13.10
CA SER A 204 -10.05 10.28 12.12
C SER A 204 -10.67 11.61 12.57
N HIS A 205 -10.29 12.14 13.75
CA HIS A 205 -10.91 13.33 14.36
C HIS A 205 -12.43 13.23 14.56
N ARG A 206 -12.95 12.02 14.81
CA ARG A 206 -14.39 11.72 15.00
C ARG A 206 -14.75 11.20 16.38
N PHE A 207 -13.79 11.17 17.32
CA PHE A 207 -14.02 10.62 18.65
C PHE A 207 -15.15 11.33 19.38
N ASP A 208 -15.14 12.67 19.43
CA ASP A 208 -16.13 13.44 20.18
C ASP A 208 -17.55 13.25 19.63
N GLU A 209 -17.70 13.25 18.30
CA GLU A 209 -18.98 12.99 17.62
C GLU A 209 -19.52 11.59 17.97
N LEU A 210 -18.67 10.56 17.90
CA LEU A 210 -19.05 9.19 18.23
C LEU A 210 -19.36 9.03 19.72
N TRP A 211 -18.60 9.69 20.58
CA TRP A 211 -18.77 9.63 22.03
C TRP A 211 -20.11 10.25 22.46
N GLN A 212 -20.49 11.39 21.89
CA GLN A 212 -21.79 12.03 22.15
C GLN A 212 -22.96 11.10 21.78
N LYS A 213 -22.88 10.42 20.63
CA LYS A 213 -23.92 9.47 20.21
C LYS A 213 -24.10 8.33 21.20
N VAL A 214 -23.02 7.84 21.80
CA VAL A 214 -23.07 6.76 22.81
C VAL A 214 -23.56 7.28 24.16
N TYR A 215 -23.11 8.46 24.57
CA TYR A 215 -23.46 9.06 25.88
C TYR A 215 -24.95 9.45 25.98
N HIS A 216 -25.57 9.79 24.85
CA HIS A 216 -26.99 10.17 24.78
C HIS A 216 -27.93 9.03 24.38
N LEU A 217 -27.46 7.78 24.36
CA LEU A 217 -28.36 6.63 24.26
C LEU A 217 -29.23 6.56 25.53
N PRO A 218 -30.56 6.36 25.41
CA PRO A 218 -31.39 6.14 26.58
C PRO A 218 -30.83 4.95 27.38
N PRO A 219 -30.85 5.01 28.73
CA PRO A 219 -30.48 3.84 29.53
C PRO A 219 -31.40 2.68 29.14
N ASN A 220 -30.79 1.51 28.87
CA ASN A 220 -31.48 0.26 28.56
C ASN A 220 -32.52 -0.10 29.62
#